data_AF-A0A317A5N6-F1
#
_entry.id   AF-A0A317A5N6-F1
#
_cell.length_a   1.000
_cell.length_b   1.000
_cell.length_c   1.000
_cell.angle_alpha   90.00
_cell.angle_beta   90.00
_cell.angle_gamma   90.00
#
_symmetry.space_group_name_H-M   'P 1'
#
loop_
_entity.id
_entity.type
_entity.pdbx_description
1 polymer ?
#
loop_
_entity_poly.entity_id
_entity_poly.type
_entity_poly.pdbx_seq_one_letter_code
_entity_poly.pdbx_strand_id
1 'polypeptide(L)'
;MVAPIIPTMPAGIPLAALTTIDFQKLRSDDADEKQKLWQAATEAGFFYLNYENMPEFEDLAATVNGIYKLEHELFDLPDEFKMNYDVDKQGTMKLSGYKPIGRNIGGLPGNRDGHESWAVRITLPSPSPQSNPPLRSPKTPSSTSTPPNTHTHLSYPPTSPLVQTFMHHAQTLTKTIYTTLSTQLNLPNPSRLEHSHRPTHPSPCILRLLKVHAQPLSERGIVHTPHTDIGSLTVLFSNEPGLQILSPNPTAAADRVSDWEFVAPPRKLRYC
;
A
#
# COMPACT_ATOMS: atom_id res chain seq x y z
N MET A 1 1.15 21.80 3.12
CA MET A 1 0.18 21.51 2.03
C MET A 1 -1.14 21.14 2.68
N VAL A 2 -2.26 21.49 2.04
CA VAL A 2 -3.61 21.20 2.56
C VAL A 2 -3.86 19.70 2.48
N ALA A 3 -4.29 19.07 3.59
CA ALA A 3 -4.68 17.66 3.58
C ALA A 3 -5.72 17.43 2.46
N PRO A 4 -5.60 16.35 1.66
CA PRO A 4 -6.55 16.10 0.59
C PRO A 4 -7.96 16.03 1.17
N ILE A 5 -8.89 16.80 0.59
CA ILE A 5 -10.30 16.71 0.92
C ILE A 5 -10.76 15.34 0.46
N ILE A 6 -10.87 14.39 1.38
CA ILE A 6 -11.40 13.07 1.07
C ILE A 6 -12.89 13.26 0.70
N PRO A 7 -13.30 12.87 -0.52
CA PRO A 7 -14.70 12.92 -0.93
C PRO A 7 -15.59 12.15 0.05
N THR A 8 -16.74 12.72 0.39
CA THR A 8 -17.73 11.99 1.18
C THR A 8 -18.28 10.82 0.38
N MET A 9 -18.39 9.67 1.04
CA MET A 9 -19.10 8.51 0.49
C MET A 9 -20.54 8.87 0.11
N PRO A 10 -21.04 8.41 -1.06
CA PRO A 10 -22.44 8.54 -1.44
C PRO A 10 -23.41 8.03 -0.37
N ALA A 11 -24.60 8.63 -0.27
CA ALA A 11 -25.63 8.15 0.64
C ALA A 11 -26.22 6.81 0.18
N GLY A 12 -26.62 5.97 1.14
CA GLY A 12 -27.35 4.72 0.85
C GLY A 12 -26.49 3.55 0.36
N ILE A 13 -25.16 3.68 0.39
CA ILE A 13 -24.25 2.56 0.09
C ILE A 13 -23.86 1.81 1.38
N PRO A 14 -23.68 0.48 1.32
CA PRO A 14 -23.23 -0.30 2.47
C PRO A 14 -21.81 0.10 2.84
N LEU A 15 -21.58 0.43 4.11
CA LEU A 15 -20.27 0.77 4.66
C LEU A 15 -19.81 -0.29 5.64
N ALA A 16 -18.55 -0.68 5.54
CA ALA A 16 -17.95 -1.62 6.47
C ALA A 16 -17.82 -1.00 7.86
N ALA A 17 -18.36 -1.68 8.87
CA ALA A 17 -18.24 -1.28 10.27
C ALA A 17 -16.90 -1.76 10.85
N LEU A 18 -15.80 -1.13 10.43
CA LEU A 18 -14.47 -1.52 10.88
C LEU A 18 -14.11 -0.89 12.23
N THR A 19 -13.54 -1.74 13.10
CA THR A 19 -12.99 -1.32 14.38
C THR A 19 -11.74 -0.45 14.17
N THR A 20 -11.60 0.63 14.92
CA THR A 20 -10.36 1.42 14.97
C THR A 20 -9.50 0.98 16.14
N ILE A 21 -8.29 0.51 15.87
CA ILE A 21 -7.30 0.10 16.85
C ILE A 21 -6.38 1.27 17.19
N ASP A 22 -6.16 1.54 18.47
CA ASP A 22 -5.24 2.56 18.97
C ASP A 22 -3.82 1.99 19.08
N PHE A 23 -2.92 2.47 18.23
CA PHE A 23 -1.56 1.93 18.18
C PHE A 23 -0.75 2.23 19.44
N GLN A 24 -0.97 3.40 20.06
CA GLN A 24 -0.22 3.77 21.25
C GLN A 24 -0.61 2.89 22.44
N LYS A 25 -1.89 2.57 22.58
CA LYS A 25 -2.36 1.59 23.57
C LYS A 25 -1.76 0.20 23.35
N LEU A 26 -1.69 -0.27 22.10
CA LEU A 26 -1.00 -1.54 21.80
C LEU A 26 0.46 -1.52 22.24
N ARG A 27 1.18 -0.42 21.99
CA ARG A 27 2.57 -0.24 22.42
C ARG A 27 2.72 -0.22 23.94
N SER A 28 1.75 0.35 24.65
CA SER A 28 1.70 0.40 26.11
C SER A 28 1.19 -0.89 26.75
N ASP A 29 1.09 -1.97 25.97
CA ASP A 29 0.71 -3.31 26.43
C ASP A 29 -0.73 -3.42 26.96
N ASP A 30 -1.60 -2.46 26.60
CA ASP A 30 -2.99 -2.36 27.04
C ASP A 30 -3.80 -3.62 26.71
N ALA A 31 -4.37 -4.27 27.72
CA ALA A 31 -5.03 -5.56 27.58
C ALA A 31 -6.31 -5.47 26.71
N ASP A 32 -7.09 -4.41 26.89
CA ASP A 32 -8.35 -4.22 26.18
C ASP A 32 -8.09 -3.95 24.68
N GLU A 33 -7.10 -3.13 24.36
CA GLU A 33 -6.76 -2.83 22.98
C GLU A 33 -6.16 -4.04 22.25
N LYS A 34 -5.39 -4.89 22.95
CA LYS A 34 -4.92 -6.16 22.37
C LYS A 34 -6.07 -7.11 22.09
N GLN A 35 -7.05 -7.21 22.99
CA GLN A 35 -8.23 -8.06 22.80
C GLN A 35 -9.08 -7.53 21.63
N LYS A 36 -9.20 -6.22 21.51
CA LYS A 36 -9.89 -5.55 20.42
C LYS A 36 -9.21 -5.77 19.07
N LEU A 37 -7.87 -5.73 19.02
CA LEU A 37 -7.10 -6.10 17.82
C LEU A 37 -7.34 -7.57 17.45
N TRP A 38 -7.30 -8.48 18.43
CA TRP A 38 -7.58 -9.89 18.21
C TRP A 38 -8.94 -10.12 17.57
N GLN A 39 -10.00 -9.56 18.16
CA GLN A 39 -11.37 -9.66 17.63
C GLN A 39 -11.46 -9.12 16.20
N ALA A 40 -10.95 -7.91 15.96
CA ALA A 40 -11.00 -7.30 14.63
C ALA A 40 -10.25 -8.14 13.57
N ALA A 41 -9.11 -8.73 13.95
CA ALA A 41 -8.31 -9.59 13.08
C ALA A 41 -8.99 -10.94 12.79
N THR A 42 -9.74 -11.50 13.74
CA THR A 42 -10.41 -12.82 13.57
C THR A 42 -11.81 -12.75 12.99
N GLU A 43 -12.48 -11.60 13.08
CA GLU A 43 -13.85 -11.41 12.58
C GLU A 43 -13.83 -10.82 11.17
N ALA A 44 -13.49 -9.54 11.04
CA ALA A 44 -13.48 -8.85 9.75
C ALA A 44 -12.19 -9.10 8.96
N GLY A 45 -11.06 -9.35 9.65
CA GLY A 45 -9.73 -9.37 9.04
C GLY A 45 -9.26 -7.99 8.55
N PHE A 46 -10.02 -6.94 8.86
CA PHE A 46 -9.77 -5.54 8.52
C PHE A 46 -10.05 -4.65 9.73
N PHE A 47 -9.26 -3.60 9.90
CA PHE A 47 -9.44 -2.59 10.94
C PHE A 47 -8.75 -1.29 10.53
N TYR A 48 -9.20 -0.16 11.08
CA TYR A 48 -8.43 1.06 11.03
C TYR A 48 -7.34 1.04 12.10
N LEU A 49 -6.23 1.70 11.83
CA LEU A 49 -5.20 1.94 12.84
C LEU A 49 -5.10 3.44 13.09
N ASN A 50 -5.39 3.84 14.34
CA ASN A 50 -5.08 5.17 14.83
C ASN A 50 -3.61 5.21 15.27
N TYR A 51 -2.80 5.99 14.57
CA TYR A 51 -1.38 6.20 14.84
C TYR A 51 -1.10 7.62 15.36
N GLU A 52 -2.12 8.34 15.83
CA GLU A 52 -1.91 9.62 16.52
C GLU A 52 -1.03 9.43 17.76
N ASN A 53 -0.27 10.48 18.12
CA ASN A 53 0.61 10.53 19.30
C ASN A 53 1.78 9.53 19.29
N MET A 54 2.42 9.37 18.13
CA MET A 54 3.62 8.53 17.97
C MET A 54 4.90 9.39 17.89
N PRO A 55 5.52 9.75 19.03
CA PRO A 55 6.67 10.65 19.05
C PRO A 55 7.91 10.11 18.34
N GLU A 56 8.03 8.79 18.19
CA GLU A 56 9.12 8.13 17.47
C GLU A 56 8.99 8.18 15.95
N PHE A 57 7.80 8.47 15.43
CA PHE A 57 7.61 8.68 14.01
C PHE A 57 7.90 10.13 13.67
N GLU A 58 9.06 10.37 13.07
CA GLU A 58 9.33 11.62 12.37
C GLU A 58 8.22 11.84 11.35
N ASP A 59 7.43 12.89 11.57
CA ASP A 59 6.26 13.34 10.81
C ASP A 59 5.73 12.30 9.80
N LEU A 60 5.04 11.28 10.32
CA LEU A 60 4.47 10.20 9.48
C LEU A 60 3.54 10.78 8.42
N ALA A 61 2.82 11.86 8.74
CA ALA A 61 1.95 12.55 7.79
C ALA A 61 2.76 13.12 6.62
N ALA A 62 3.84 13.85 6.89
CA ALA A 62 4.74 14.34 5.84
C ALA A 62 5.38 13.21 5.05
N THR A 63 5.75 12.10 5.71
CA THR A 63 6.29 10.91 5.05
C THR A 63 5.28 10.31 4.07
N VAL A 64 4.03 10.08 4.52
CA VAL A 64 2.94 9.56 3.67
C VAL A 64 2.63 10.51 2.52
N ASN A 65 2.54 11.83 2.78
CA ASN A 65 2.34 12.84 1.74
C ASN A 65 3.49 12.87 0.73
N GLY A 66 4.72 12.65 1.18
CA GLY A 66 5.88 12.49 0.30
C GLY A 66 5.72 11.27 -0.62
N ILE A 67 5.22 10.15 -0.11
CA ILE A 67 4.96 8.95 -0.92
C ILE A 67 3.88 9.22 -1.96
N TYR A 68 2.78 9.91 -1.63
CA TYR A 68 1.78 10.31 -2.61
C TYR A 68 2.37 11.23 -3.70
N LYS A 69 3.22 12.18 -3.31
CA LYS A 69 3.91 13.03 -4.28
C LYS A 69 4.81 12.21 -5.22
N LEU A 70 5.60 11.28 -4.67
CA LEU A 70 6.44 10.38 -5.44
C LEU A 70 5.60 9.52 -6.41
N GLU A 71 4.46 9.02 -5.95
CA GLU A 71 3.52 8.26 -6.75
C GLU A 71 3.01 9.05 -7.96
N HIS A 72 2.56 10.30 -7.75
CA HIS A 72 2.17 11.20 -8.84
C HIS A 72 3.33 11.44 -9.82
N GLU A 73 4.51 11.81 -9.31
CA GLU A 73 5.68 12.07 -10.15
C GLU A 73 6.11 10.85 -10.98
N LEU A 74 6.00 9.64 -10.43
CA LEU A 74 6.33 8.40 -11.14
C LEU A 74 5.29 8.05 -12.21
N PHE A 75 4.00 8.17 -11.92
CA PHE A 75 2.95 7.79 -12.87
C PHE A 75 2.71 8.83 -13.97
N ASP A 76 3.16 10.07 -13.78
CA ASP A 76 3.17 11.13 -14.80
C ASP A 76 4.34 10.99 -15.80
N LEU A 77 5.29 10.08 -15.56
CA LEU A 77 6.33 9.76 -16.54
C LEU A 77 5.74 9.10 -17.79
N PRO A 78 6.35 9.29 -18.99
CA PRO A 78 5.91 8.63 -20.21
C PRO A 78 5.88 7.09 -20.06
N ASP A 79 4.88 6.45 -20.65
CA ASP A 79 4.72 4.99 -20.56
C ASP A 79 5.96 4.23 -21.07
N GLU A 80 6.59 4.70 -22.15
CA GLU A 80 7.84 4.14 -22.66
C GLU A 80 8.94 4.13 -21.61
N PHE A 81 9.01 5.16 -20.78
CA PHE A 81 9.98 5.25 -19.69
C PHE A 81 9.64 4.26 -18.58
N LYS A 82 8.39 4.25 -18.11
CA LYS A 82 7.91 3.34 -17.04
C LYS A 82 8.11 1.87 -17.45
N MET A 83 7.91 1.54 -18.72
CA MET A 83 8.07 0.20 -19.29
C MET A 83 9.51 -0.32 -19.34
N ASN A 84 10.53 0.54 -19.20
CA ASN A 84 11.91 0.08 -18.98
C ASN A 84 12.05 -0.67 -17.64
N TYR A 85 11.13 -0.44 -16.71
CA TYR A 85 11.08 -1.08 -15.40
C TYR A 85 10.00 -2.14 -15.31
N ASP A 86 9.57 -2.73 -16.42
CA ASP A 86 8.51 -3.74 -16.45
C ASP A 86 8.74 -4.81 -15.36
N VAL A 87 7.75 -4.95 -14.47
CA VAL A 87 7.75 -5.87 -13.32
C VAL A 87 8.04 -7.31 -13.74
N ASP A 88 7.57 -7.72 -14.92
CA ASP A 88 7.76 -9.07 -15.45
C ASP A 88 9.21 -9.34 -15.86
N LYS A 89 10.01 -8.27 -16.04
CA LYS A 89 11.44 -8.33 -16.38
C LYS A 89 12.34 -8.16 -15.15
N GLN A 90 11.80 -7.86 -13.97
CA GLN A 90 12.57 -7.64 -12.74
C GLN A 90 12.85 -8.92 -11.93
N GLY A 91 12.19 -10.03 -12.26
CA GLY A 91 12.41 -11.34 -11.64
C GLY A 91 11.12 -12.08 -11.35
N THR A 92 11.23 -13.38 -11.07
CA THR A 92 10.08 -14.29 -10.88
C THR A 92 9.15 -13.90 -9.73
N MET A 93 9.71 -13.31 -8.67
CA MET A 93 8.96 -12.86 -7.49
C MET A 93 8.28 -11.50 -7.68
N LYS A 94 8.55 -10.77 -8.77
CA LYS A 94 7.89 -9.49 -9.10
C LYS A 94 7.88 -8.46 -7.96
N LEU A 95 8.97 -8.42 -7.18
CA LEU A 95 9.09 -7.58 -5.98
C LEU A 95 9.42 -6.12 -6.27
N SER A 96 9.76 -5.80 -7.53
CA SER A 96 10.07 -4.45 -7.98
C SER A 96 9.60 -4.26 -9.41
N GLY A 97 9.29 -3.01 -9.78
CA GLY A 97 9.01 -2.63 -11.16
C GLY A 97 7.57 -2.22 -11.42
N TYR A 98 7.33 -1.80 -12.65
CA TYR A 98 6.10 -1.20 -13.15
C TYR A 98 5.17 -2.21 -13.83
N LYS A 99 3.87 -2.05 -13.59
CA LYS A 99 2.78 -2.73 -14.30
C LYS A 99 1.85 -1.67 -14.91
N PRO A 100 1.71 -1.59 -16.25
CA PRO A 100 0.80 -0.67 -16.92
C PRO A 100 -0.66 -1.08 -16.76
N ILE A 101 -1.55 -0.09 -16.90
CA ILE A 101 -2.99 -0.30 -16.96
C ILE A 101 -3.39 -1.36 -18.01
N GLY A 102 -4.43 -2.12 -17.69
CA GLY A 102 -5.04 -3.06 -18.63
C GLY A 102 -4.28 -4.38 -18.80
N ARG A 103 -3.21 -4.60 -18.03
CA ARG A 103 -2.40 -5.81 -18.14
C ARG A 103 -3.13 -7.05 -17.60
N ASN A 104 -3.68 -6.96 -16.40
CA ASN A 104 -4.37 -8.06 -15.76
C ASN A 104 -5.85 -8.08 -16.15
N ILE A 105 -6.51 -9.19 -15.81
CA ILE A 105 -7.96 -9.32 -15.91
C ILE A 105 -8.60 -8.30 -14.96
N GLY A 106 -9.68 -7.65 -15.41
CA GLY A 106 -10.42 -6.67 -14.63
C GLY A 106 -11.40 -7.31 -13.64
N GLY A 107 -12.19 -6.47 -12.97
CA GLY A 107 -13.23 -6.95 -12.04
C GLY A 107 -14.49 -7.46 -12.72
N LEU A 108 -14.67 -7.19 -14.02
CA LEU A 108 -15.80 -7.67 -14.82
C LEU A 108 -15.34 -8.62 -15.94
N PRO A 109 -16.12 -9.66 -16.27
CA PRO A 109 -15.78 -10.57 -17.37
C PRO A 109 -15.54 -9.84 -18.69
N GLY A 110 -14.43 -10.15 -19.36
CA GLY A 110 -14.02 -9.52 -20.62
C GLY A 110 -13.27 -8.19 -20.48
N ASN A 111 -13.28 -7.57 -19.29
CA ASN A 111 -12.58 -6.32 -19.05
C ASN A 111 -11.16 -6.55 -18.54
N ARG A 112 -10.30 -5.54 -18.73
CA ARG A 112 -8.97 -5.48 -18.15
C ARG A 112 -8.96 -4.57 -16.92
N ASP A 113 -7.93 -4.68 -16.10
CA ASP A 113 -7.80 -3.82 -14.92
C ASP A 113 -7.70 -2.33 -15.29
N GLY A 114 -8.24 -1.47 -14.43
CA GLY A 114 -8.27 -0.02 -14.63
C GLY A 114 -7.14 0.73 -13.91
N HIS A 115 -6.04 0.06 -13.55
CA HIS A 115 -5.00 0.66 -12.70
C HIS A 115 -3.59 0.37 -13.20
N GLU A 116 -2.68 1.31 -12.98
CA GLU A 116 -1.24 1.05 -13.05
C GLU A 116 -0.67 0.88 -11.64
N SER A 117 0.44 0.14 -11.51
CA SER A 117 1.08 -0.07 -10.21
C SER A 117 2.59 -0.10 -10.32
N TRP A 118 3.28 0.30 -9.26
CA TRP A 118 4.73 0.19 -9.14
C TRP A 118 5.10 -0.51 -7.83
N ALA A 119 5.78 -1.65 -7.93
CA ALA A 119 6.33 -2.35 -6.79
C ALA A 119 7.73 -1.80 -6.45
N VAL A 120 7.95 -1.50 -5.18
CA VAL A 120 9.24 -1.05 -4.65
C VAL A 120 9.68 -2.06 -3.60
N ARG A 121 10.73 -2.81 -3.91
CA ARG A 121 11.29 -3.79 -2.99
C ARG A 121 11.96 -3.10 -1.82
N ILE A 122 11.74 -3.61 -0.60
CA ILE A 122 12.57 -3.24 0.54
C ILE A 122 13.98 -3.77 0.30
N THR A 123 14.92 -2.85 0.07
CA THR A 123 16.33 -3.18 0.03
C THR A 123 16.92 -2.74 1.37
N LEU A 124 17.66 -3.62 2.04
CA LEU A 124 18.52 -3.19 3.15
C LEU A 124 19.46 -2.10 2.63
N PRO A 125 19.81 -1.08 3.43
CA PRO A 125 21.00 -0.30 3.13
C PRO A 125 22.18 -1.29 3.12
N SER A 126 22.62 -1.68 1.93
CA SER A 126 23.82 -2.50 1.79
C SER A 126 25.01 -1.63 2.21
N PRO A 127 25.92 -2.11 3.07
CA PRO A 127 27.20 -1.44 3.28
C PRO A 127 28.10 -1.46 2.03
N SER A 128 27.72 -2.18 0.96
CA SER A 128 28.43 -2.18 -0.33
C SER A 128 27.73 -1.27 -1.37
N PRO A 129 28.48 -0.35 -2.03
CA PRO A 129 27.94 0.58 -3.03
C PRO A 129 27.64 -0.07 -4.39
N GLN A 130 27.49 -1.39 -4.47
CA GLN A 130 27.33 -2.13 -5.73
C GLN A 130 26.09 -3.03 -5.69
N SER A 131 24.97 -2.56 -6.24
CA SER A 131 23.99 -3.44 -6.91
C SER A 131 22.78 -2.73 -7.51
N ASN A 132 22.50 -1.46 -7.18
CA ASN A 132 21.37 -0.77 -7.82
C ASN A 132 21.88 0.21 -8.88
N PRO A 133 21.61 -0.01 -10.19
CA PRO A 133 21.92 1.00 -11.18
C PRO A 133 21.10 2.26 -10.86
N PRO A 134 21.72 3.47 -10.85
CA PRO A 134 20.97 4.71 -10.76
C PRO A 134 19.99 4.83 -11.94
N LEU A 135 18.99 5.70 -11.82
CA LEU A 135 18.10 6.08 -12.92
C LEU A 135 18.94 6.71 -14.04
N ARG A 136 19.54 5.88 -14.90
CA ARG A 136 20.25 6.35 -16.08
C ARG A 136 19.18 6.67 -17.12
N SER A 137 19.15 7.92 -17.54
CA SER A 137 18.52 8.32 -18.79
C SER A 137 18.94 7.34 -19.89
N PRO A 138 18.01 6.93 -20.79
CA PRO A 138 18.37 6.08 -21.91
C PRO A 138 19.56 6.70 -22.65
N LYS A 139 20.53 5.88 -23.04
CA LYS A 139 21.56 6.31 -23.99
C LYS A 139 20.82 6.66 -25.29
N THR A 140 20.56 7.94 -25.52
CA THR A 140 20.15 8.44 -26.84
C THR A 140 21.25 8.08 -27.83
N PRO A 141 20.96 7.36 -28.93
CA PRO A 141 21.88 7.31 -30.05
C PRO A 141 22.11 8.74 -30.51
N SER A 142 23.36 9.09 -30.74
CA SER A 142 23.75 10.42 -31.20
C SER A 142 23.01 10.81 -32.48
N SER A 143 22.03 11.70 -32.36
CA SER A 143 21.68 12.63 -33.43
C SER A 143 21.23 13.96 -32.83
N THR A 144 21.84 15.01 -33.36
CA THR A 144 21.77 16.41 -32.99
C THR A 144 20.36 16.98 -32.77
N SER A 145 20.29 17.91 -31.81
CA SER A 145 19.16 18.78 -31.40
C SER A 145 18.08 18.14 -30.51
N THR A 146 18.16 18.37 -29.20
CA THR A 146 17.06 18.16 -28.24
C THR A 146 16.89 19.42 -27.38
N PRO A 147 15.64 19.83 -27.04
CA PRO A 147 15.37 20.90 -26.08
C PRO A 147 15.77 20.46 -24.65
N PRO A 148 15.81 21.36 -23.65
CA PRO A 148 16.26 21.00 -22.31
C PRO A 148 15.32 19.95 -21.69
N ASN A 149 15.85 18.74 -21.47
CA ASN A 149 15.19 17.68 -20.70
C ASN A 149 15.05 18.15 -19.24
N THR A 150 13.89 18.65 -18.86
CA THR A 150 13.58 19.11 -17.50
C THR A 150 13.27 17.97 -16.51
N HIS A 151 13.39 16.70 -16.91
CA HIS A 151 13.10 15.53 -16.07
C HIS A 151 14.34 14.94 -15.37
N THR A 152 15.34 15.77 -15.07
CA THR A 152 16.57 15.35 -14.40
C THR A 152 16.50 15.55 -12.88
N HIS A 153 15.85 14.65 -12.13
CA HIS A 153 16.25 14.37 -10.73
C HIS A 153 15.53 13.23 -9.98
N LEU A 154 14.71 12.39 -10.61
CA LEU A 154 14.10 11.26 -9.90
C LEU A 154 15.16 10.18 -9.63
N SER A 155 15.62 10.08 -8.39
CA SER A 155 16.42 8.94 -7.93
C SER A 155 15.55 7.67 -7.92
N TYR A 156 16.15 6.51 -8.23
CA TYR A 156 15.44 5.22 -8.22
C TYR A 156 14.69 5.03 -6.88
N PRO A 157 13.37 4.72 -6.88
CA PRO A 157 12.54 4.76 -5.68
C PRO A 157 13.07 4.01 -4.45
N PRO A 158 13.65 2.79 -4.55
CA PRO A 158 14.06 2.05 -3.36
C PRO A 158 15.30 2.59 -2.64
N THR A 159 16.06 3.54 -3.21
CA THR A 159 17.17 4.19 -2.49
C THR A 159 16.79 5.57 -1.94
N SER A 160 15.55 6.01 -2.12
CA SER A 160 15.07 7.28 -1.59
C SER A 160 15.02 7.25 -0.06
N PRO A 161 15.60 8.22 0.66
CA PRO A 161 15.45 8.34 2.11
C PRO A 161 13.98 8.34 2.53
N LEU A 162 13.11 8.99 1.76
CA LEU A 162 11.67 9.02 1.99
C LEU A 162 11.06 7.61 2.02
N VAL A 163 11.38 6.76 1.03
CA VAL A 163 10.87 5.38 0.97
C VAL A 163 11.43 4.56 2.13
N GLN A 164 12.70 4.74 2.48
CA GLN A 164 13.29 4.05 3.64
C GLN A 164 12.60 4.44 4.95
N THR A 165 12.36 5.72 5.17
CA THR A 165 11.61 6.22 6.34
C THR A 165 10.19 5.64 6.36
N PHE A 166 9.47 5.68 5.23
CA PHE A 166 8.13 5.08 5.14
C PHE A 166 8.13 3.59 5.47
N MET A 167 9.08 2.82 4.92
CA MET A 167 9.18 1.39 5.20
C MET A 167 9.53 1.11 6.67
N HIS A 168 10.36 1.96 7.29
CA HIS A 168 10.67 1.84 8.71
C HIS A 168 9.43 2.05 9.58
N HIS A 169 8.61 3.06 9.27
CA HIS A 169 7.33 3.31 9.95
C HIS A 169 6.39 2.11 9.78
N ALA A 170 6.19 1.64 8.55
CA ALA A 170 5.33 0.47 8.28
C ALA A 170 5.83 -0.81 8.98
N GLN A 171 7.14 -1.05 9.03
CA GLN A 171 7.72 -2.18 9.76
C GLN A 171 7.50 -2.07 11.27
N THR A 172 7.60 -0.87 11.82
CA THR A 172 7.32 -0.63 13.25
C THR A 172 5.86 -0.92 13.57
N LEU A 173 4.93 -0.41 12.74
CA LEU A 173 3.50 -0.68 12.88
C LEU A 173 3.19 -2.18 12.84
N THR A 174 3.66 -2.84 11.78
CA THR A 174 3.37 -4.27 11.56
C THR A 174 4.03 -5.16 12.60
N LYS A 175 5.24 -4.86 13.06
CA LYS A 175 5.91 -5.62 14.12
C LYS A 175 5.11 -5.61 15.43
N THR A 176 4.60 -4.46 15.85
CA THR A 176 3.75 -4.38 17.05
C THR A 176 2.49 -5.22 16.90
N ILE A 177 1.84 -5.19 15.73
CA ILE A 177 0.67 -6.02 15.43
C ILE A 177 1.02 -7.51 15.50
N TYR A 178 2.11 -7.94 14.85
CA TYR A 178 2.56 -9.34 14.91
C TYR A 178 2.89 -9.79 16.33
N THR A 179 3.60 -8.97 17.10
CA THR A 179 3.92 -9.29 18.51
C THR A 179 2.66 -9.44 19.35
N THR A 180 1.67 -8.57 19.17
CA THR A 180 0.38 -8.69 19.86
C THR A 180 -0.37 -9.95 19.46
N LEU A 181 -0.48 -10.24 18.15
CA LEU A 181 -1.15 -11.44 17.66
C LEU A 181 -0.44 -12.71 18.11
N SER A 182 0.89 -12.75 18.09
CA SER A 182 1.69 -13.87 18.64
C SER A 182 1.35 -14.13 20.10
N THR A 183 1.20 -13.08 20.90
CA THR A 183 0.83 -13.18 22.31
C THR A 183 -0.59 -13.69 22.48
N GLN A 184 -1.56 -13.17 21.74
CA GLN A 184 -2.97 -13.62 21.79
C GLN A 184 -3.14 -15.08 21.32
N LEU A 185 -2.34 -15.50 20.34
CA LEU A 185 -2.27 -16.89 19.87
C LEU A 185 -1.49 -17.83 20.82
N ASN A 186 -0.93 -17.30 21.92
CA ASN A 186 -0.05 -18.04 22.83
C ASN A 186 1.11 -18.75 22.11
N LEU A 187 1.67 -18.11 21.08
CA LEU A 187 2.76 -18.71 20.31
C LEU A 187 4.04 -18.75 21.15
N PRO A 188 4.63 -19.93 21.38
CA PRO A 188 5.92 -20.03 22.04
C PRO A 188 7.03 -19.57 21.11
N ASN A 189 8.18 -19.22 21.69
CA ASN A 189 9.41 -19.15 20.91
C ASN A 189 9.75 -20.55 20.36
N PRO A 190 10.22 -20.70 19.11
CA PRO A 190 10.54 -19.65 18.12
C PRO A 190 9.38 -19.26 17.19
N SER A 191 8.19 -19.87 17.33
CA SER A 191 7.05 -19.79 16.40
C SER A 191 6.33 -18.44 16.34
N ARG A 192 6.78 -17.43 17.08
CA ARG A 192 6.20 -16.10 17.08
C ARG A 192 6.30 -15.44 15.70
N LEU A 193 5.22 -14.80 15.25
CA LEU A 193 5.06 -14.23 13.91
C LEU A 193 6.15 -13.21 13.56
N GLU A 194 6.47 -12.32 14.49
CA GLU A 194 7.46 -11.25 14.30
C GLU A 194 8.87 -11.77 13.98
N HIS A 195 9.19 -13.02 14.33
CA HIS A 195 10.48 -13.63 13.99
C HIS A 195 10.65 -13.92 12.50
N SER A 196 9.54 -13.98 11.75
CA SER A 196 9.53 -14.09 10.30
C SER A 196 9.65 -12.72 9.60
N HIS A 197 9.49 -11.62 10.35
CA HIS A 197 9.46 -10.24 9.85
C HIS A 197 10.67 -9.42 10.36
N ARG A 198 11.88 -9.96 10.17
CA ARG A 198 13.13 -9.34 10.64
C ARG A 198 13.57 -8.19 9.71
N PRO A 199 13.66 -6.94 10.19
CA PRO A 199 14.03 -5.81 9.34
C PRO A 199 15.41 -5.90 8.70
N THR A 200 16.32 -6.68 9.32
CA THR A 200 17.73 -6.83 8.88
C THR A 200 17.96 -8.01 7.94
N HIS A 201 16.90 -8.73 7.52
CA HIS A 201 17.00 -9.91 6.69
C HIS A 201 16.30 -9.72 5.35
N PRO A 202 16.69 -10.47 4.29
CA PRO A 202 15.95 -10.49 3.05
C PRO A 202 14.48 -10.83 3.27
N SER A 203 13.60 -10.03 2.67
CA SER A 203 12.15 -10.16 2.80
C SER A 203 11.49 -9.97 1.43
N PRO A 204 10.35 -10.65 1.17
CA PRO A 204 9.51 -10.38 0.01
C PRO A 204 8.58 -9.17 0.22
N CYS A 205 8.71 -8.43 1.34
CA CYS A 205 7.89 -7.26 1.59
C CYS A 205 8.16 -6.14 0.56
N ILE A 206 7.09 -5.47 0.14
CA ILE A 206 7.11 -4.43 -0.88
C ILE A 206 6.27 -3.23 -0.42
N LEU A 207 6.63 -2.04 -0.90
CA LEU A 207 5.68 -0.94 -1.06
C LEU A 207 5.07 -1.06 -2.46
N ARG A 208 3.74 -1.03 -2.55
CA ARG A 208 3.03 -0.96 -3.82
C ARG A 208 2.37 0.40 -3.96
N LEU A 209 2.82 1.16 -4.96
CA LEU A 209 2.14 2.37 -5.43
C LEU A 209 1.08 1.95 -6.43
N LEU A 210 -0.11 2.55 -6.39
CA LEU A 210 -1.29 2.13 -7.13
C LEU A 210 -2.11 3.36 -7.56
N LYS A 211 -2.17 3.60 -8.88
CA LYS A 211 -3.04 4.61 -9.47
C LYS A 211 -4.19 3.94 -10.22
N VAL A 212 -5.38 4.08 -9.68
CA VAL A 212 -6.62 3.72 -10.37
C VAL A 212 -7.00 4.87 -11.30
N HIS A 213 -7.15 4.59 -12.59
CA HIS A 213 -7.49 5.60 -13.58
C HIS A 213 -8.99 5.89 -13.58
N ALA A 214 -9.35 7.15 -13.78
CA ALA A 214 -10.74 7.55 -13.93
C ALA A 214 -11.35 6.88 -15.17
N GLN A 215 -12.56 6.34 -15.02
CA GLN A 215 -13.34 5.77 -16.10
C GLN A 215 -14.50 6.70 -16.51
N PRO A 216 -14.88 6.71 -17.80
CA PRO A 216 -16.12 7.33 -18.24
C PRO A 216 -17.30 6.83 -17.40
N LEU A 217 -18.29 7.70 -17.15
CA LEU A 217 -19.45 7.34 -16.31
C LEU A 217 -20.18 6.08 -16.80
N SER A 218 -20.22 5.86 -18.12
CA SER A 218 -20.82 4.69 -18.76
C SER A 218 -20.06 3.38 -18.53
N GLU A 219 -18.78 3.46 -18.16
CA GLU A 219 -17.88 2.32 -18.00
C GLU A 219 -17.52 2.08 -16.53
N ARG A 220 -18.01 2.91 -15.61
CA ARG A 220 -17.76 2.76 -14.18
C ARG A 220 -18.28 1.41 -13.68
N GLY A 221 -17.40 0.67 -13.04
CA GLY A 221 -17.71 -0.63 -12.47
C GLY A 221 -16.56 -1.18 -11.63
N ILE A 222 -16.54 -2.49 -11.46
CA ILE A 222 -15.51 -3.17 -10.68
C ILE A 222 -14.22 -3.22 -11.52
N VAL A 223 -13.27 -2.35 -11.20
CA VAL A 223 -11.99 -2.20 -11.93
C VAL A 223 -10.92 -3.22 -11.52
N HIS A 224 -11.12 -3.88 -10.37
CA HIS A 224 -10.18 -4.82 -9.80
C HIS A 224 -10.87 -6.12 -9.47
N THR A 225 -10.29 -7.26 -9.85
CA THR A 225 -10.84 -8.56 -9.47
C THR A 225 -10.83 -8.72 -7.96
N PRO A 226 -11.91 -9.25 -7.35
CA PRO A 226 -11.88 -9.68 -5.96
C PRO A 226 -10.70 -10.63 -5.71
N HIS A 227 -9.89 -10.33 -4.70
CA HIS A 227 -8.74 -11.14 -4.33
C HIS A 227 -8.39 -10.94 -2.86
N THR A 228 -7.55 -11.85 -2.35
CA THR A 228 -6.81 -11.68 -1.10
C THR A 228 -5.35 -11.42 -1.45
N ASP A 229 -4.69 -10.58 -0.65
CA ASP A 229 -3.26 -10.34 -0.82
C ASP A 229 -2.44 -11.60 -0.54
N ILE A 230 -1.37 -11.77 -1.32
CA ILE A 230 -0.35 -12.79 -1.08
C ILE A 230 0.69 -12.16 -0.14
N GLY A 231 0.46 -12.32 1.16
CA GLY A 231 1.27 -11.74 2.23
C GLY A 231 0.68 -12.06 3.61
N SER A 232 1.34 -11.57 4.67
CA SER A 232 0.92 -11.80 6.06
C SER A 232 0.14 -10.63 6.68
N LEU A 233 0.44 -9.38 6.28
CA LEU A 233 -0.27 -8.17 6.71
C LEU A 233 -0.07 -7.07 5.67
N THR A 234 -1.15 -6.37 5.34
CA THR A 234 -1.14 -5.21 4.44
C THR A 234 -1.47 -3.95 5.23
N VAL A 235 -0.65 -2.89 5.07
CA VAL A 235 -0.95 -1.55 5.58
C VAL A 235 -1.30 -0.68 4.39
N LEU A 236 -2.54 -0.20 4.35
CA LEU A 236 -3.05 0.60 3.25
C LEU A 236 -3.21 2.06 3.68
N PHE A 237 -2.61 2.96 2.91
CA PHE A 237 -2.89 4.39 2.95
C PHE A 237 -3.65 4.77 1.69
N SER A 238 -4.87 5.30 1.83
CA SER A 238 -5.65 5.83 0.71
C SER A 238 -6.21 7.21 1.05
N ASN A 239 -6.10 8.15 0.12
CA ASN A 239 -6.74 9.47 0.16
C ASN A 239 -8.04 9.52 -0.66
N GLU A 240 -8.37 8.45 -1.39
CA GLU A 240 -9.60 8.32 -2.18
C GLU A 240 -10.46 7.14 -1.71
N PRO A 241 -11.80 7.28 -1.73
CA PRO A 241 -12.70 6.17 -1.53
C PRO A 241 -12.71 5.24 -2.74
N GLY A 242 -13.00 3.95 -2.51
CA GLY A 242 -13.15 2.98 -3.59
C GLY A 242 -12.85 1.54 -3.18
N LEU A 243 -12.19 1.33 -2.03
CA LEU A 243 -12.01 0.00 -1.48
C LEU A 243 -13.35 -0.58 -1.01
N GLN A 244 -13.60 -1.83 -1.40
CA GLN A 244 -14.65 -2.66 -0.83
C GLN A 244 -14.02 -3.89 -0.20
N ILE A 245 -14.63 -4.38 0.87
CA ILE A 245 -14.33 -5.67 1.49
C ILE A 245 -15.57 -6.54 1.46
N LEU A 246 -15.35 -7.85 1.46
CA LEU A 246 -16.45 -8.80 1.56
C LEU A 246 -16.84 -8.92 3.03
N SER A 247 -18.11 -8.71 3.34
CA SER A 247 -18.64 -8.80 4.70
C SER A 247 -18.35 -10.19 5.28
N PRO A 248 -17.86 -10.28 6.54
CA PRO A 248 -17.62 -11.56 7.19
C PRO A 248 -18.93 -12.30 7.51
N ASN A 249 -20.06 -11.59 7.48
CA ASN A 249 -21.41 -12.13 7.70
C ASN A 249 -22.22 -12.07 6.40
N PRO A 250 -22.02 -13.02 5.46
CA PRO A 250 -22.74 -13.02 4.20
C PRO A 250 -24.25 -13.06 4.38
N THR A 251 -24.95 -12.30 3.56
CA THR A 251 -26.39 -12.46 3.37
C THR A 251 -26.65 -13.79 2.68
N ALA A 252 -27.85 -14.36 2.85
CA ALA A 252 -28.24 -15.63 2.21
C ALA A 252 -28.42 -15.52 0.67
N ALA A 253 -28.01 -14.41 0.06
CA ALA A 253 -28.18 -14.15 -1.37
C ALA A 253 -27.20 -14.99 -2.22
N ALA A 254 -27.71 -15.53 -3.33
CA ALA A 254 -26.99 -16.50 -4.16
C ALA A 254 -25.78 -15.92 -4.92
N ASP A 255 -25.75 -14.62 -5.17
CA ASP A 255 -24.71 -13.96 -5.97
C ASP A 255 -23.61 -13.28 -5.12
N ARG A 256 -23.81 -13.17 -3.79
CA ARG A 256 -22.93 -12.50 -2.82
C ARG A 256 -22.50 -11.08 -3.21
N VAL A 257 -23.15 -10.46 -4.20
CA VAL A 257 -22.82 -9.09 -4.66
C VAL A 257 -23.21 -8.08 -3.58
N SER A 258 -24.33 -8.34 -2.89
CA SER A 258 -24.81 -7.54 -1.76
C SER A 258 -23.94 -7.60 -0.51
N ASP A 259 -23.00 -8.54 -0.44
CA ASP A 259 -22.12 -8.70 0.72
C ASP A 259 -20.88 -7.78 0.66
N TRP A 260 -20.69 -7.03 -0.42
CA TRP A 260 -19.56 -6.12 -0.55
C TRP A 260 -19.86 -4.77 0.08
N GLU A 261 -19.05 -4.40 1.07
CA GLU A 261 -19.20 -3.17 1.85
C GLU A 261 -18.03 -2.23 1.54
N PHE A 262 -18.31 -0.95 1.37
CA PHE A 262 -17.26 0.04 1.16
C PHE A 262 -16.52 0.37 2.45
N VAL A 263 -15.20 0.46 2.35
CA VAL A 263 -14.36 1.00 3.43
C VAL A 263 -14.30 2.51 3.28
N ALA A 264 -14.99 3.23 4.17
CA ALA A 264 -14.91 4.69 4.17
C ALA A 264 -13.51 5.14 4.61
N PRO A 265 -12.86 6.09 3.93
CA PRO A 265 -11.63 6.64 4.48
C PRO A 265 -11.97 7.37 5.81
N PRO A 266 -11.17 7.20 6.88
CA PRO A 266 -11.49 7.76 8.18
C PRO A 266 -11.56 9.29 8.12
N ARG A 267 -12.72 9.86 8.47
CA ARG A 267 -13.03 11.32 8.38
C ARG A 267 -12.19 12.20 9.32
N LYS A 268 -11.36 11.62 10.17
CA LYS A 268 -10.51 12.32 11.15
C LYS A 268 -9.11 11.69 11.14
N LEU A 269 -8.28 12.17 10.23
CA LEU A 269 -6.89 12.50 10.54
C LEU A 269 -6.79 13.99 10.28
N ARG A 270 -7.25 14.79 11.25
CA ARG A 270 -7.05 16.23 11.22
C ARG A 270 -5.57 16.45 11.50
N TYR A 271 -4.77 16.46 10.45
CA TYR A 271 -3.43 17.02 10.54
C TYR A 271 -3.60 18.53 10.67
N CYS A 272 -3.39 19.04 11.89
CA CYS A 272 -3.12 20.45 12.11
C CYS A 272 -1.70 20.75 11.63
#